data_AF-A0A2G2M2C2-F1
#
_entry.id   AF-A0A2G2M2C2-F1
#
_cell.length_a   1.000
_cell.length_b   1.000
_cell.length_c   1.000
_cell.angle_alpha   90.00
_cell.angle_beta   90.00
_cell.angle_gamma   90.00
#
_symmetry.space_group_name_H-M   'P 1'
#
loop_
_entity.id
_entity.type
_entity.pdbx_description
1 polymer ?
#
loop_
_entity_poly.entity_id
_entity_poly.type
_entity_poly.pdbx_seq_one_letter_code
_entity_poly.pdbx_strand_id
1 'polypeptide(L)'
;MYSNIASTDVTEEFIDLVARRKTFEVQETRLLSFIDKAENVDELLSIERELERVRFEIERIIGRINYLENATDYSNMNISLYAKAQPTSTVTNGSWEKIVFAFKDGMGVFGRVVIGITTAIVWLFPFIIIVLIFIALFLKYSNVNKKNHK
;
A
#
# COMPACT_ATOMS: atom_id res chain seq x y z
N MET A 1 15.84 4.31 33.06
CA MET A 1 15.88 5.76 32.74
C MET A 1 16.36 6.07 31.30
N TYR A 2 16.58 5.07 30.42
CA TYR A 2 17.10 5.31 29.06
C TYR A 2 16.05 5.35 27.93
N SER A 3 14.79 4.99 28.20
CA SER A 3 13.76 4.83 27.15
C SER A 3 13.21 6.15 26.59
N ASN A 4 13.11 7.22 27.40
CA ASN A 4 12.43 8.45 26.96
C ASN A 4 13.29 9.33 26.05
N ILE A 5 14.62 9.26 26.18
CA ILE A 5 15.54 10.09 25.38
C ILE A 5 15.60 9.55 23.94
N ALA A 6 15.73 8.24 23.77
CA ALA A 6 15.78 7.60 22.45
C ALA A 6 14.48 7.76 21.65
N SER A 7 13.31 7.70 22.29
CA SER A 7 12.01 7.90 21.62
C SER A 7 11.77 9.36 21.21
N THR A 8 12.32 10.34 21.94
CA THR A 8 12.19 11.76 21.60
C THR A 8 13.07 12.10 20.39
N ASP A 9 14.31 11.59 20.37
CA ASP A 9 15.30 11.81 19.31
C ASP A 9 14.81 11.31 17.94
N VAL A 10 14.21 10.11 17.88
CA VAL A 10 13.64 9.58 16.62
C VAL A 10 12.40 10.35 16.14
N THR A 11 11.65 10.96 17.08
CA THR A 11 10.48 11.78 16.73
C THR A 11 10.92 13.11 16.14
N GLU A 12 11.97 13.73 16.70
CA GLU A 12 12.58 14.95 16.17
C GLU A 12 13.17 14.70 14.77
N GLU A 13 13.93 13.61 14.60
CA GLU A 13 14.46 13.21 13.29
C GLU A 13 13.34 13.01 12.25
N PHE A 14 12.24 12.36 12.64
CA PHE A 14 11.10 12.16 11.75
C PHE A 14 10.47 13.49 11.29
N ILE A 15 10.22 14.41 12.23
CA ILE A 15 9.63 15.72 11.92
C ILE A 15 10.54 16.51 10.96
N ASP A 16 11.84 16.50 11.21
CA ASP A 16 12.84 17.15 10.37
C ASP A 16 12.87 16.57 8.96
N LEU A 17 12.83 15.24 8.84
CA LEU A 17 12.80 14.56 7.53
C LEU A 17 11.53 14.89 6.75
N VAL A 18 10.37 14.98 7.40
CA VAL A 18 9.11 15.38 6.75
C VAL A 18 9.19 16.83 6.25
N ALA A 19 9.73 17.74 7.05
CA ALA A 19 9.94 19.14 6.64
C ALA A 19 10.90 19.25 5.45
N ARG A 20 11.98 18.46 5.46
CA ARG A 20 12.96 18.41 4.38
C ARG A 20 12.39 17.82 3.10
N ARG A 21 11.60 16.74 3.19
CA ARG A 21 10.87 16.16 2.05
C ARG A 21 10.01 17.21 1.36
N LYS A 22 9.19 17.93 2.14
CA LYS A 22 8.31 19.00 1.62
C LYS A 22 9.08 20.09 0.89
N THR A 23 10.27 20.44 1.40
CA THR A 23 11.14 21.43 0.75
C THR A 23 11.60 20.95 -0.63
N PHE A 24 12.00 19.68 -0.74
CA PHE A 24 12.38 19.10 -2.03
C PHE A 24 11.20 18.91 -2.99
N GLU A 25 10.00 18.55 -2.51
CA GLU A 25 8.78 18.47 -3.35
C GLU A 25 8.42 19.84 -3.97
N VAL A 26 8.59 20.93 -3.21
CA VAL A 26 8.42 22.29 -3.73
C VAL A 26 9.49 22.62 -4.78
N GLN A 27 10.74 22.19 -4.56
CA GLN A 27 11.81 22.35 -5.54
C GLN A 27 11.53 21.55 -6.82
N GLU A 28 11.05 20.31 -6.71
CA GLU A 28 10.62 19.48 -7.84
C GLU A 28 9.54 20.20 -8.66
N THR A 29 8.50 20.70 -8.00
CA THR A 29 7.41 21.45 -8.65
C THR A 29 7.93 22.68 -9.39
N ARG A 30 8.91 23.38 -8.81
CA ARG A 30 9.54 24.53 -9.46
C ARG A 30 10.36 24.12 -10.68
N LEU A 31 11.13 23.03 -10.61
CA LEU A 31 11.89 22.50 -11.74
C LEU A 31 10.98 22.06 -12.89
N LEU A 32 9.87 21.37 -12.58
CA LEU A 32 8.86 21.02 -13.58
C LEU A 32 8.31 22.27 -14.29
N SER A 33 8.08 23.37 -13.55
CA SER A 33 7.64 24.63 -14.15
C SER A 33 8.67 25.30 -15.06
N PHE A 34 9.95 24.95 -14.93
CA PHE A 34 11.02 25.41 -15.83
C PHE A 34 11.13 24.53 -17.07
N ILE A 35 10.84 23.22 -16.97
CA ILE A 35 10.72 22.33 -18.13
C ILE A 35 9.68 22.86 -19.11
N ASP A 36 8.52 23.29 -18.61
CA ASP A 36 7.44 23.86 -19.43
C ASP A 36 7.84 25.17 -20.15
N LYS A 37 8.92 25.82 -19.73
CA LYS A 37 9.39 27.12 -20.24
C LYS A 37 10.71 27.03 -20.99
N ALA A 38 11.36 25.86 -21.00
CA ALA A 38 12.67 25.70 -21.63
C ALA A 38 12.54 25.82 -23.15
N GLU A 39 13.32 26.71 -23.76
CA GLU A 39 13.25 26.98 -25.21
C GLU A 39 14.26 26.13 -26.02
N ASN A 40 15.26 25.56 -25.35
CA ASN A 40 16.34 24.80 -25.99
C ASN A 40 16.61 23.46 -25.27
N VAL A 41 17.22 22.52 -26.01
CA VAL A 41 17.45 21.15 -25.54
C VAL A 41 18.50 21.08 -24.44
N ASP A 42 19.53 21.94 -24.48
CA ASP A 42 20.61 21.95 -23.48
C ASP A 42 20.12 22.40 -22.09
N GLU A 43 19.22 23.37 -22.06
CA GLU A 43 18.54 23.85 -20.85
C GLU A 43 17.60 22.77 -20.31
N LEU A 44 16.80 22.14 -21.17
CA LEU A 44 15.94 21.02 -20.79
C LEU A 44 16.74 19.88 -20.15
N LEU A 45 17.83 19.44 -20.80
CA LEU A 45 18.70 18.39 -20.27
C LEU A 45 19.35 18.78 -18.94
N SER A 46 19.67 20.06 -18.75
CA SER A 46 20.21 20.56 -17.49
C SER A 46 19.17 20.53 -16.37
N ILE A 47 17.93 20.92 -16.66
CA ILE A 47 16.82 20.87 -15.70
C ILE A 47 16.47 19.42 -15.35
N GLU A 48 16.46 18.51 -16.32
CA GLU A 48 16.19 17.08 -16.09
C GLU A 48 17.24 16.44 -15.16
N ARG A 49 18.53 16.73 -15.35
CA ARG A 49 19.59 16.25 -14.43
C ARG A 49 19.38 16.75 -13.00
N GLU A 50 18.95 18.00 -12.86
CA GLU A 50 18.64 18.60 -11.57
C GLU A 50 17.41 17.94 -10.93
N LEU A 51 16.38 17.67 -11.73
CA LEU A 51 15.15 17.01 -11.33
C LEU A 51 15.42 15.58 -10.85
N GLU A 52 16.23 14.82 -11.58
CA GLU A 52 16.68 13.48 -11.17
C GLU A 52 17.38 13.52 -9.81
N ARG A 53 18.28 14.48 -9.59
CA ARG A 53 18.96 14.63 -8.30
C ARG A 53 17.99 14.94 -7.16
N VAL A 54 17.02 15.83 -7.39
CA VAL A 54 16.00 16.18 -6.39
C VAL A 54 15.14 14.96 -6.06
N ARG A 55 14.70 14.20 -7.06
CA ARG A 55 13.92 12.97 -6.87
C ARG A 55 14.69 11.91 -6.07
N PHE A 56 15.97 11.72 -6.38
CA PHE A 56 16.83 10.81 -5.63
C PHE A 56 16.92 11.20 -4.15
N GLU A 57 17.04 12.49 -3.83
CA GLU A 57 17.04 12.95 -2.43
C GLU A 57 15.68 12.73 -1.75
N ILE A 58 14.56 12.95 -2.46
CA ILE A 58 13.22 12.64 -1.95
C ILE A 58 13.09 11.15 -1.63
N GLU A 59 13.50 10.26 -2.53
CA GLU A 59 13.45 8.81 -2.35
C GLU A 59 14.28 8.36 -1.14
N ARG A 60 15.48 8.93 -0.97
CA ARG A 60 16.33 8.67 0.20
C ARG A 60 15.65 9.09 1.50
N ILE A 61 15.02 10.27 1.52
CA ILE A 61 14.28 10.77 2.70
C ILE A 61 13.07 9.88 3.00
N ILE A 62 12.30 9.49 1.98
CA ILE A 62 11.16 8.56 2.13
C ILE A 62 11.63 7.22 2.70
N GLY A 63 12.75 6.68 2.18
CA GLY A 63 13.35 5.45 2.71
C GLY A 63 13.69 5.56 4.19
N ARG A 64 14.23 6.70 4.64
CA ARG A 64 14.54 6.94 6.06
C ARG A 64 13.28 7.09 6.92
N ILE A 65 12.28 7.83 6.43
CA ILE A 65 10.97 7.98 7.09
C ILE A 65 10.35 6.59 7.32
N ASN A 66 10.27 5.76 6.27
CA ASN A 66 9.72 4.41 6.36
C ASN A 66 10.48 3.52 7.35
N TYR A 67 11.81 3.67 7.43
CA TYR A 67 12.60 2.95 8.43
C TYR A 67 12.25 3.36 9.87
N LEU A 68 12.11 4.67 10.12
CA LEU A 68 11.76 5.20 11.44
C LEU A 68 10.32 4.82 11.86
N GLU A 69 9.36 4.82 10.92
CA GLU A 69 7.98 4.36 11.16
C GLU A 69 7.97 2.88 11.57
N ASN A 70 8.61 2.02 10.77
CA ASN A 70 8.67 0.58 11.06
C ASN A 70 9.37 0.29 12.39
N ALA A 71 10.48 0.98 12.69
CA ALA A 71 11.21 0.80 13.95
C ALA A 71 10.34 1.16 15.18
N THR A 72 9.48 2.18 15.05
CA THR A 72 8.57 2.61 16.12
C THR A 72 7.44 1.59 16.30
N ASP A 73 6.87 1.05 15.22
CA ASP A 73 5.80 0.05 15.28
C ASP A 73 6.23 -1.27 15.92
N TYR A 74 7.43 -1.77 15.62
CA TYR A 74 7.99 -2.95 16.29
C TYR A 74 8.30 -2.72 17.78
N SER A 75 8.63 -1.48 18.18
CA SER A 75 8.85 -1.11 19.58
C SER A 75 7.53 -0.99 20.36
N ASN A 76 6.46 -0.54 19.69
CA ASN A 76 5.10 -0.49 20.25
C ASN A 76 4.53 -1.89 20.50
N MET A 77 4.92 -2.91 19.72
CA MET A 77 4.54 -4.32 19.98
C MET A 77 5.33 -4.96 21.13
N ASN A 78 6.53 -4.49 21.47
CA ASN A 78 7.29 -5.00 22.62
C ASN A 78 6.89 -4.34 23.95
N ILE A 79 6.39 -3.11 23.92
CA ILE A 79 5.92 -2.37 25.12
C ILE A 79 4.47 -2.69 25.52
N SER A 80 3.71 -3.39 24.67
CA SER A 80 2.32 -3.78 24.97
C SER A 80 2.17 -5.17 25.63
N LEU A 81 3.24 -5.95 25.78
CA LEU A 81 3.19 -7.27 26.46
C LEU A 81 3.13 -7.20 28.00
N TYR A 82 3.22 -6.02 28.61
CA TYR A 82 3.08 -5.84 30.07
C TYR A 82 2.00 -4.83 30.51
N ALA A 83 1.29 -4.19 29.58
CA ALA A 83 0.20 -3.29 29.93
C ALA A 83 -1.15 -3.94 29.57
N LYS A 84 -1.75 -4.53 30.60
CA LYS A 84 -3.14 -4.97 30.69
C LYS A 84 -4.05 -4.18 29.75
N ALA A 85 -4.73 -4.90 28.85
CA ALA A 85 -5.76 -4.36 27.98
C ALA A 85 -6.78 -3.54 28.77
N GLN A 86 -6.93 -2.25 28.42
CA GLN A 86 -8.16 -1.50 28.56
C GLN A 86 -8.34 -0.62 27.32
N PRO A 87 -9.52 -0.64 26.66
CA PRO A 87 -9.78 0.19 25.50
C PRO A 87 -10.27 1.55 25.98
N THR A 88 -9.44 2.59 25.86
CA THR A 88 -9.92 3.97 25.97
C THR A 88 -9.95 4.62 24.60
N SER A 89 -11.13 4.54 24.00
CA SER A 89 -11.58 5.40 22.92
C SER A 89 -11.65 6.83 23.46
N THR A 90 -10.67 7.69 23.13
CA THR A 90 -10.81 9.13 23.35
C THR A 90 -10.92 9.82 22.00
N VAL A 91 -12.16 10.21 21.70
CA VAL A 91 -12.54 11.13 20.64
C VAL A 91 -12.01 12.51 20.99
N THR A 92 -11.34 13.18 20.05
CA THR A 92 -11.43 14.64 19.89
C THR A 92 -10.86 15.06 18.54
N ASN A 93 -11.72 15.75 17.78
CA ASN A 93 -11.51 16.51 16.54
C ASN A 93 -11.36 15.74 15.22
N GLY A 94 -12.30 16.00 14.30
CA GLY A 94 -12.21 15.61 12.89
C GLY A 94 -12.99 14.35 12.45
N SER A 95 -14.26 14.19 12.82
CA SER A 95 -15.09 13.04 12.40
C SER A 95 -15.14 12.82 10.88
N TRP A 96 -14.93 13.86 10.07
CA TRP A 96 -14.93 13.75 8.61
C TRP A 96 -13.66 13.08 8.06
N GLU A 97 -12.50 13.37 8.64
CA GLU A 97 -11.21 12.79 8.21
C GLU A 97 -11.15 11.31 8.54
N LYS A 98 -11.72 10.88 9.68
CA LYS A 98 -11.84 9.46 10.03
C LYS A 98 -12.78 8.70 9.10
N ILE A 99 -13.88 9.32 8.65
CA ILE A 99 -14.80 8.71 7.68
C ILE A 99 -14.13 8.59 6.31
N VAL A 100 -13.45 9.65 5.84
CA VAL A 100 -12.71 9.63 4.57
C VAL A 100 -11.54 8.64 4.61
N PHE A 101 -10.83 8.56 5.74
CA PHE A 101 -9.75 7.60 5.95
C PHE A 101 -10.29 6.17 6.02
N ALA A 102 -11.37 5.91 6.76
CA ALA A 102 -12.02 4.61 6.81
C ALA A 102 -12.62 4.19 5.46
N PHE A 103 -13.08 5.15 4.64
CA PHE A 103 -13.58 4.88 3.30
C PHE A 103 -12.43 4.56 2.32
N LYS A 104 -11.32 5.30 2.39
CA LYS A 104 -10.11 5.02 1.61
C LYS A 104 -9.44 3.70 1.99
N ASP A 105 -9.38 3.39 3.28
CA ASP A 105 -8.85 2.12 3.78
C ASP A 105 -9.80 0.95 3.44
N GLY A 106 -11.12 1.18 3.51
CA GLY A 106 -12.16 0.26 3.02
C GLY A 106 -12.06 -0.04 1.52
N MET A 107 -11.67 0.93 0.68
CA MET A 107 -11.41 0.70 -0.75
C MET A 107 -10.19 -0.19 -1.00
N GLY A 108 -9.16 -0.10 -0.16
CA GLY A 108 -8.00 -1.00 -0.21
C GLY A 108 -8.32 -2.45 0.19
N VAL A 109 -9.28 -2.63 1.11
CA VAL A 109 -9.84 -3.95 1.46
C VAL A 109 -10.74 -4.46 0.34
N PHE A 110 -11.57 -3.61 -0.28
CA PHE A 110 -12.40 -3.99 -1.43
C PHE A 110 -11.55 -4.45 -2.61
N GLY A 111 -10.48 -3.73 -2.94
CA GLY A 111 -9.52 -4.12 -3.98
C GLY A 111 -8.88 -5.48 -3.70
N ARG A 112 -8.50 -5.76 -2.45
CA ARG A 112 -7.95 -7.07 -2.04
C ARG A 112 -8.98 -8.19 -2.11
N VAL A 113 -10.26 -7.93 -1.79
CA VAL A 113 -11.33 -8.91 -1.93
C VAL A 113 -11.59 -9.22 -3.40
N VAL A 114 -11.63 -8.21 -4.28
CA VAL A 114 -11.80 -8.42 -5.73
C VAL A 114 -10.65 -9.24 -6.31
N ILE A 115 -9.40 -8.87 -6.01
CA ILE A 115 -8.21 -9.62 -6.44
C ILE A 115 -8.25 -11.05 -5.89
N GLY A 116 -8.63 -11.24 -4.62
CA GLY A 116 -8.77 -12.57 -4.00
C GLY A 116 -9.82 -13.44 -4.67
N ILE A 117 -10.98 -12.89 -5.03
CA ILE A 117 -12.02 -13.61 -5.79
C ILE A 117 -11.52 -13.96 -7.19
N THR A 118 -10.86 -13.03 -7.89
CA THR A 118 -10.30 -13.30 -9.22
C THR A 118 -9.24 -14.40 -9.17
N THR A 119 -8.31 -14.36 -8.21
CA THR A 119 -7.29 -15.40 -8.03
C THR A 119 -7.92 -16.74 -7.65
N ALA A 120 -8.95 -16.76 -6.80
CA ALA A 120 -9.67 -17.98 -6.45
C ALA A 120 -10.36 -18.62 -7.68
N ILE A 121 -10.96 -17.83 -8.56
CA ILE A 121 -11.57 -18.32 -9.80
C ILE A 121 -10.51 -18.94 -10.72
N VAL A 122 -9.35 -18.30 -10.88
CA VAL A 122 -8.25 -18.83 -11.70
C VAL A 122 -7.71 -20.15 -11.13
N TRP A 123 -7.62 -20.28 -9.81
CA TRP A 123 -7.18 -21.52 -9.15
C TRP A 123 -8.24 -22.64 -9.21
N LEU A 124 -9.52 -22.28 -9.18
CA LEU A 124 -10.64 -23.24 -9.24
C LEU A 124 -10.99 -23.69 -10.67
N PHE A 125 -10.57 -22.92 -11.70
CA PHE A 125 -10.80 -23.23 -13.11
C PHE A 125 -10.44 -24.68 -13.52
N PRO A 126 -9.26 -25.26 -13.17
CA PRO A 126 -8.96 -26.65 -13.50
C PRO A 126 -9.91 -27.65 -12.84
N PHE A 127 -10.38 -27.39 -11.62
CA PHE A 127 -11.32 -28.27 -10.92
C PHE A 127 -12.71 -28.25 -11.55
N ILE A 128 -13.18 -27.08 -12.00
CA ILE A 128 -14.48 -26.94 -12.69
C ILE A 128 -14.49 -27.73 -14.00
N ILE A 129 -13.39 -27.71 -14.76
CA ILE A 129 -13.24 -28.50 -15.99
C ILE A 129 -13.33 -30.00 -15.69
N ILE A 130 -12.65 -30.47 -14.65
CA ILE A 130 -12.68 -31.88 -14.23
C ILE A 130 -14.11 -32.30 -13.87
N VAL A 131 -14.82 -31.50 -13.08
CA VAL A 131 -16.22 -31.78 -12.69
C VAL A 131 -17.15 -31.82 -13.91
N LEU A 132 -17.01 -30.90 -14.86
CA LEU A 132 -17.80 -30.90 -16.10
C LEU A 132 -17.56 -32.15 -16.95
N ILE A 133 -16.31 -32.63 -17.03
CA ILE A 133 -15.97 -33.87 -17.74
C ILE A 133 -16.66 -35.07 -17.05
N PHE A 134 -16.61 -35.14 -15.71
CA PHE A 134 -17.30 -36.20 -14.96
C PHE A 134 -18.82 -36.18 -15.17
N ILE A 135 -19.44 -35.01 -15.14
CA ILE A 135 -20.88 -34.86 -15.39
C ILE A 135 -21.22 -35.27 -16.82
N ALA A 136 -20.44 -34.86 -17.82
CA ALA A 136 -20.66 -35.23 -19.20
C ALA A 136 -20.54 -36.75 -19.42
N LEU A 137 -19.57 -37.40 -18.78
CA LEU A 137 -19.42 -38.86 -18.80
C LEU A 137 -20.59 -39.56 -18.11
N PHE A 138 -21.03 -39.06 -16.95
CA PHE A 138 -22.17 -39.61 -16.22
C PHE A 138 -23.48 -39.49 -17.01
N LEU A 139 -23.73 -38.34 -17.64
CA LEU A 139 -24.90 -38.13 -18.50
C LEU A 139 -24.85 -39.02 -19.75
N LYS A 140 -23.67 -39.17 -20.37
CA LYS A 140 -23.49 -40.07 -21.51
C LYS A 140 -23.71 -41.54 -21.12
N TYR A 141 -23.19 -41.97 -19.97
CA TYR A 141 -23.38 -43.31 -19.43
C TYR A 141 -24.85 -43.59 -19.08
N SER A 142 -25.53 -42.63 -18.45
CA SER A 142 -26.96 -42.71 -18.11
C SER A 142 -27.85 -42.78 -19.36
N ASN A 143 -27.54 -42.01 -20.41
CA ASN A 143 -28.28 -42.05 -21.67
C ASN A 143 -28.04 -43.34 -22.47
N VAL A 144 -26.85 -43.94 -22.39
CA VAL A 144 -26.57 -45.24 -23.03
C VAL A 144 -27.33 -46.36 -22.32
N ASN A 145 -27.42 -46.34 -20.99
CA ASN A 145 -28.12 -47.38 -20.24
C ASN A 145 -29.66 -47.34 -20.39
N LYS A 146 -30.24 -46.16 -20.71
CA LYS A 146 -31.66 -46.03 -21.07
C LYS A 146 -32.02 -46.61 -22.45
N LYS A 147 -31.03 -46.82 -23.32
CA LYS A 147 -31.26 -47.33 -24.70
C LYS A 147 -31.23 -48.86 -24.81
N ASN A 148 -30.73 -49.55 -23.77
CA ASN A 148 -30.59 -51.01 -23.75
C ASN A 148 -31.73 -51.74 -23.00
N HIS A 149 -32.73 -51.00 -22.51
CA HIS A 149 -33.90 -51.56 -21.82
C HIS A 149 -35.23 -51.27 -22.54
N LYS A 150 -35.19 -51.14 -23.87
CA LYS A 150 -36.40 -51.12 -24.71
C LYS A 150 -36.31 -52.18 -25.78
#